data_AF-C9SGG3-F1
#
_entry.id   AF-C9SGG3-F1
#
_cell.length_a   1.000
_cell.length_b   1.000
_cell.length_c   1.000
_cell.angle_alpha   90.00
_cell.angle_beta   90.00
_cell.angle_gamma   90.00
#
_symmetry.space_group_name_H-M   'P 1'
#
loop_
_entity.id
_entity.type
_entity.pdbx_description
1 polymer ?
#
loop_
_entity_poly.entity_id
_entity_poly.type
_entity_poly.pdbx_seq_one_letter_code
_entity_poly.pdbx_strand_id
1 'polypeptide(L)'
;MSASLAPECNEVKERYDTCFLKWYSEKYLRGVGADNNECADLFKSYQKCLTVAIKERGIDKLVEESREDNRENDAAYLGRKWHPSCWCLQDLVS
;
A
#
# COMPACT_ATOMS: atom_id res chain seq x y z
N MET A 1 9.04 12.47 -7.65
CA MET A 1 8.86 11.12 -7.06
C MET A 1 10.11 10.28 -7.24
N SER A 2 10.21 9.18 -6.50
CA SER A 2 11.22 8.15 -6.75
C SER A 2 11.03 7.51 -8.12
N ALA A 3 12.14 7.06 -8.72
CA ALA A 3 12.08 6.25 -9.93
C ALA A 3 11.40 4.90 -9.64
N SER A 4 10.66 4.39 -10.61
CA SER A 4 10.17 3.02 -10.61
C SER A 4 11.33 2.04 -10.88
N LEU A 5 11.10 0.77 -10.56
CA LEU A 5 12.02 -0.32 -10.88
C LEU A 5 12.30 -0.43 -12.39
N ALA A 6 11.31 -0.04 -13.19
CA ALA A 6 11.32 -0.05 -14.64
C ALA A 6 11.13 1.38 -15.17
N PRO A 7 12.08 1.94 -15.93
CA PRO A 7 11.98 3.31 -16.43
C PRO A 7 10.73 3.55 -17.31
N GLU A 8 10.23 2.52 -17.98
CA GLU A 8 9.00 2.52 -18.76
C GLU A 8 7.72 2.67 -17.91
N CYS A 9 7.79 2.34 -16.61
CA CYS A 9 6.66 2.48 -15.68
C CYS A 9 6.67 3.83 -14.94
N ASN A 10 7.66 4.69 -15.16
CA ASN A 10 7.84 5.95 -14.40
C ASN A 10 6.65 6.91 -14.58
N GLU A 11 6.15 7.09 -15.80
CA GLU A 11 5.05 8.02 -16.07
C GLU A 11 3.76 7.58 -15.36
N VAL A 12 3.46 6.27 -15.41
CA VAL A 12 2.27 5.70 -14.76
C VAL A 12 2.41 5.73 -13.23
N LYS A 13 3.63 5.48 -12.73
CA LYS A 13 3.97 5.61 -11.31
C LYS A 13 3.73 7.03 -10.82
N GLU A 14 4.18 8.03 -11.57
CA GLU A 14 4.07 9.42 -11.15
C GLU A 14 2.60 9.82 -10.99
N ARG A 15 1.76 9.48 -11.97
CA ARG A 15 0.31 9.73 -11.89
C ARG A 15 -0.34 9.03 -10.69
N TYR A 16 0.04 7.78 -10.43
CA TYR A 16 -0.48 7.02 -9.29
C TYR A 16 -0.02 7.62 -7.95
N ASP A 17 1.27 7.89 -7.77
CA ASP A 17 1.83 8.42 -6.53
C ASP A 17 1.24 9.80 -6.22
N THR A 18 1.02 10.68 -7.21
CA THR A 18 0.36 11.99 -6.97
C THR A 18 -1.06 11.80 -6.45
N CYS A 19 -1.83 10.90 -7.06
CA CYS A 19 -3.18 10.57 -6.60
C CYS A 19 -3.15 10.01 -5.18
N PHE A 20 -2.28 9.02 -4.95
CA PHE A 20 -2.16 8.33 -3.67
C PHE A 20 -1.74 9.27 -2.55
N LEU A 21 -0.75 10.15 -2.75
CA LEU A 21 -0.30 11.08 -1.72
C LEU A 21 -1.41 12.07 -1.33
N LYS A 22 -2.16 12.57 -2.32
CA LYS A 22 -3.32 13.45 -2.05
C LYS A 22 -4.38 12.71 -1.24
N TRP A 23 -4.79 11.53 -1.69
CA TRP A 23 -5.75 10.70 -0.96
C TRP A 23 -5.26 10.33 0.44
N TYR A 24 -3.99 9.96 0.58
CA TYR A 24 -3.38 9.57 1.84
C TYR A 24 -3.41 10.71 2.87
N SER A 25 -2.97 11.90 2.47
CA SER A 25 -2.96 13.07 3.35
C SER A 25 -4.36 13.64 3.63
N GLU A 26 -5.25 13.60 2.64
CA GLU A 26 -6.56 14.26 2.77
C GLU A 26 -7.67 13.38 3.33
N LYS A 27 -7.63 12.08 3.02
CA LYS A 27 -8.71 11.13 3.30
C LYS A 27 -8.28 10.13 4.37
N TYR A 28 -7.22 9.37 4.08
CA TYR A 28 -6.77 8.28 4.94
C TYR A 28 -6.33 8.78 6.33
N LEU A 29 -5.40 9.73 6.41
CA LEU A 29 -4.92 10.27 7.69
C LEU A 29 -5.99 11.01 8.50
N ARG A 30 -7.05 11.49 7.85
CA ARG A 30 -8.17 12.19 8.52
C ARG A 30 -9.31 11.25 8.92
N GLY A 31 -9.20 9.96 8.64
CA GLY A 31 -10.24 8.97 8.94
C GLY A 31 -11.50 9.12 8.08
N VAL A 32 -11.44 9.84 6.96
CA VAL A 32 -12.58 10.09 6.08
C VAL A 32 -12.34 9.37 4.76
N GLY A 33 -13.09 8.29 4.50
CA GLY A 33 -13.10 7.64 3.18
C GLY A 33 -12.04 6.56 2.97
N ALA A 34 -11.85 5.68 3.96
CA ALA A 34 -11.03 4.47 3.84
C ALA A 34 -11.45 3.57 2.65
N ASP A 35 -12.69 3.67 2.20
CA ASP A 35 -13.25 2.86 1.10
C ASP A 35 -13.20 3.55 -0.28
N ASN A 36 -12.57 4.74 -0.39
CA ASN A 36 -12.52 5.46 -1.66
C ASN A 36 -11.46 4.90 -2.61
N ASN A 37 -11.93 4.21 -3.65
CA ASN A 37 -11.11 3.62 -4.72
C ASN A 37 -10.70 4.61 -5.82
N GLU A 38 -10.55 5.90 -5.50
CA GLU A 38 -10.32 6.95 -6.51
C GLU A 38 -9.01 6.79 -7.29
N CYS A 39 -7.99 6.17 -6.69
CA CYS A 39 -6.71 5.87 -7.34
C CYS A 39 -6.59 4.42 -7.86
N ALA A 40 -7.65 3.60 -7.76
CA ALA A 40 -7.57 2.17 -8.04
C ALA A 40 -7.26 1.86 -9.52
N ASP A 41 -7.79 2.64 -10.46
CA ASP A 41 -7.55 2.40 -11.88
C ASP A 41 -6.14 2.84 -12.33
N LEU A 42 -5.61 3.91 -11.73
CA LEU A 42 -4.21 4.29 -11.87
C LEU A 42 -3.30 3.21 -11.29
N PHE A 43 -3.64 2.66 -10.12
CA PHE A 43 -2.89 1.56 -9.52
C PHE A 43 -2.88 0.31 -10.39
N LYS A 44 -4.03 -0.14 -10.92
CA LYS A 44 -4.10 -1.29 -11.82
C LYS A 44 -3.18 -1.13 -13.04
N SER A 45 -3.12 0.09 -13.58
CA SER A 45 -2.28 0.39 -14.74
C SER A 45 -0.79 0.31 -14.39
N TYR A 46 -0.41 0.87 -13.23
CA TYR A 46 0.94 0.79 -12.70
C TYR A 46 1.34 -0.65 -12.35
N GLN A 47 0.47 -1.39 -11.66
CA GLN A 47 0.67 -2.78 -11.25
C GLN A 47 0.91 -3.69 -12.46
N LYS A 48 0.14 -3.54 -13.54
CA LYS A 48 0.35 -4.29 -14.78
C LYS A 48 1.76 -4.08 -15.35
N CYS A 49 2.23 -2.83 -15.39
CA CYS A 49 3.57 -2.50 -15.86
C CYS A 49 4.65 -3.11 -14.95
N LEU A 50 4.48 -2.97 -13.63
CA LEU A 50 5.39 -3.53 -12.63
C LEU A 50 5.51 -5.05 -12.69
N THR A 51 4.40 -5.77 -12.85
CA THR A 51 4.40 -7.24 -12.86
C THR A 51 5.24 -7.78 -14.01
N VAL A 52 5.26 -7.11 -15.17
CA VAL A 52 6.13 -7.48 -16.29
C VAL A 52 7.60 -7.26 -15.90
N ALA A 53 7.93 -6.06 -15.41
CA ALA A 53 9.30 -5.71 -15.04
C ALA A 53 9.88 -6.58 -13.91
N ILE A 54 9.06 -6.97 -12.93
CA ILE A 54 9.46 -7.84 -11.81
C ILE A 54 9.80 -9.25 -12.32
N LYS A 55 9.00 -9.77 -13.27
CA LYS A 55 9.21 -11.09 -13.89
C LYS A 55 10.47 -11.13 -14.74
N GLU A 56 10.70 -10.10 -15.56
CA GLU A 56 11.91 -10.02 -16.40
C GLU A 56 13.20 -9.97 -15.59
N ARG A 57 13.15 -9.33 -14.41
CA ARG A 57 14.30 -9.26 -13.48
C ARG A 57 14.47 -10.49 -12.61
N GLY A 58 13.56 -11.47 -12.68
CA GLY A 58 13.60 -12.69 -11.87
C GLY A 58 13.34 -12.45 -10.37
N ILE A 59 12.76 -11.30 -10.00
CA ILE A 59 12.48 -10.92 -8.61
C ILE A 59 11.12 -11.51 -8.14
N ASP A 60 10.30 -11.99 -9.08
CA ASP A 60 8.94 -12.49 -8.86
C ASP A 60 8.88 -13.55 -7.73
N LYS A 61 9.76 -14.56 -7.78
CA LYS A 61 9.84 -15.62 -6.76
C LYS A 61 10.16 -15.09 -5.37
N LEU A 62 11.15 -14.20 -5.27
CA LEU A 62 11.55 -13.62 -3.99
C LEU A 62 10.44 -12.77 -3.38
N VAL A 63 9.69 -12.05 -4.22
CA VAL A 63 8.55 -11.23 -3.78
C VAL A 63 7.39 -12.11 -3.30
N GLU A 64 7.13 -13.22 -3.98
CA GLU A 64 6.09 -14.17 -3.60
C GLU A 64 6.44 -14.88 -2.29
N GLU A 65 7.64 -15.46 -2.18
CA GLU A 65 8.14 -16.10 -0.96
C GLU A 65 8.09 -15.14 0.24
N SER A 66 8.56 -13.89 0.06
CA SER A 66 8.51 -12.88 1.13
C SER A 66 7.08 -12.56 1.59
N ARG A 67 6.09 -12.63 0.70
CA ARG A 67 4.67 -12.40 1.03
C ARG A 67 4.07 -13.61 1.74
N GLU A 68 4.45 -14.81 1.36
CA GLU A 68 3.97 -16.04 1.99
C GLU A 68 4.50 -16.20 3.41
N ASP A 69 5.79 -15.92 3.63
CA ASP A 69 6.42 -16.01 4.94
C ASP A 69 5.77 -15.09 5.99
N ASN A 70 5.23 -13.95 5.55
CA ASN A 70 4.56 -12.98 6.41
C ASN A 70 3.04 -13.19 6.51
N ARG A 71 2.46 -14.16 5.79
CA ARG A 71 1.01 -14.35 5.68
C ARG A 71 0.32 -14.56 7.04
N GLU A 72 0.93 -15.34 7.94
CA GLU A 72 0.37 -15.57 9.28
C GLU A 72 0.43 -14.32 10.16
N ASN A 73 1.51 -13.54 10.02
CA ASN A 73 1.67 -12.25 10.68
C ASN A 73 0.61 -11.26 10.20
N ASP A 74 0.48 -11.10 8.89
CA ASP A 74 -0.54 -10.26 8.25
C ASP A 74 -1.95 -10.66 8.68
N ALA A 75 -2.26 -11.95 8.73
CA ALA A 75 -3.56 -12.44 9.20
C ALA A 75 -3.84 -12.05 10.66
N ALA A 76 -2.83 -12.11 11.54
CA ALA A 76 -2.97 -11.74 12.94
C ALA A 76 -3.15 -10.22 13.15
N TYR A 77 -2.49 -9.38 12.34
CA TYR A 77 -2.55 -7.92 12.49
C TYR A 77 -3.69 -7.26 11.70
N LEU A 78 -3.95 -7.69 10.46
CA LEU A 78 -5.03 -7.15 9.63
C LEU A 78 -6.42 -7.66 10.04
N GLY A 79 -6.48 -8.81 10.73
CA GLY A 79 -7.72 -9.37 11.27
C GLY A 79 -8.23 -8.68 12.54
N ARG A 80 -7.41 -7.86 13.21
CA ARG A 80 -7.87 -7.06 14.35
C ARG A 80 -8.66 -5.86 13.86
N LYS A 81 -9.99 -5.96 13.94
CA LYS A 81 -10.89 -4.81 13.85
C LYS A 81 -10.36 -3.73 14.80
N TRP A 82 -10.14 -2.53 14.27
CA TRP A 82 -9.82 -1.35 15.05
C TRP A 82 -10.89 -1.19 16.15
N HIS A 83 -10.54 -1.52 17.40
CA HIS A 83 -11.42 -1.26 18.53
C HIS A 83 -11.22 0.21 18.93
N PRO A 84 -12.26 1.05 18.94
CA PRO A 84 -12.14 2.48 19.20
C PRO A 84 -11.65 2.82 20.62
N SER A 85 -11.41 1.81 21.47
CA SER A 85 -10.96 2.00 22.85
C SER A 85 -9.44 2.02 23.04
N CYS A 86 -8.61 2.00 21.99
CA CYS A 86 -7.17 2.21 22.16
C CYS A 86 -6.81 3.71 22.30
N TRP A 87 -7.71 4.48 22.91
CA TRP A 87 -7.42 5.69 23.67
C TRP A 87 -7.23 5.30 25.15
N CYS A 88 -6.17 4.55 25.47
CA CYS A 88 -5.67 4.45 26.84
C CYS A 88 -4.13 4.42 26.82
N LEU A 89 -3.52 5.25 25.96
CA LEU A 89 -2.16 5.75 26.21
C LEU A 89 -2.21 7.01 27.11
N GLN A 90 -3.27 7.17 27.90
CA GLN A 90 -3.45 8.27 28.86
C GLN A 90 -3.42 7.81 30.33
N ASP A 91 -3.54 6.52 30.64
CA ASP A 91 -3.52 6.04 32.04
C ASP A 91 -2.16 5.44 32.43
N LEU A 92 -1.10 6.11 32.02
CA LEU A 92 0.15 6.11 32.78
C LEU A 92 -0.08 7.08 33.95
N VAL A 93 -0.29 6.56 35.16
CA VAL A 93 -0.59 7.27 36.43
C VAL A 93 -2.08 7.59 36.65
N SER A 94 -2.84 6.58 37.10
CA SER A 94 -3.59 6.68 38.36
C SER A 94 -3.96 5.31 38.92
#